data_AF-A0A2V5MUQ3-F1
#
_entry.id   AF-A0A2V5MUQ3-F1
#
_cell.length_a   1.000
_cell.length_b   1.000
_cell.length_c   1.000
_cell.angle_alpha   90.00
_cell.angle_beta   90.00
_cell.angle_gamma   90.00
#
_symmetry.space_group_name_H-M   'P 1'
#
loop_
_entity.id
_entity.type
_entity.pdbx_description
1 polymer ?
#
loop_
_entity_poly.entity_id
_entity_poly.type
_entity_poly.pdbx_seq_one_letter_code
_entity_poly.pdbx_strand_id
1 'polypeptide(L)'
;AQACLLLLHRKTDYFPRLLTILIYPSQYVAEEKRQIHEHVWEEGKTVRLGETGRQLGAVVFAWDAVKSGATDSADGKNVVIHEFAHQLDFENYATDGAPSLATREQQLSWREVMKAEFASLRIAGETGIPTLLDTYGATDPAEFFAVATEAFFMRPCALRARHPKLYAELRNYFQQDPVAYSAERIRQS
;
A
#
# COMPACT_ATOMS: atom_id res chain seq x y z
N ALA A 1 -10.93 -7.11 -10.38
CA ALA A 1 -11.53 -7.35 -9.05
C ALA A 1 -10.56 -7.09 -7.87
N GLN A 2 -9.29 -6.71 -8.08
CA GLN A 2 -8.29 -6.57 -7.01
C GLN A 2 -8.62 -5.45 -5.99
N ALA A 3 -9.14 -4.31 -6.43
CA ALA A 3 -9.58 -3.24 -5.53
C ALA A 3 -10.71 -3.67 -4.57
N CYS A 4 -11.65 -4.49 -5.06
CA CYS A 4 -12.77 -5.00 -4.26
C CYS A 4 -12.30 -5.94 -3.14
N LEU A 5 -11.13 -6.58 -3.28
CA LEU A 5 -10.54 -7.45 -2.27
C LEU A 5 -10.35 -6.70 -0.94
N LEU A 6 -9.93 -5.43 -1.01
CA LEU A 6 -9.67 -4.59 0.16
C LEU A 6 -10.96 -4.19 0.90
N LEU A 7 -12.12 -4.33 0.25
CA LEU A 7 -13.43 -3.99 0.83
C LEU A 7 -14.21 -5.19 1.36
N LEU A 8 -13.76 -6.42 1.09
CA LEU A 8 -14.43 -7.61 1.61
C LEU A 8 -14.49 -7.56 3.14
N HIS A 9 -15.64 -7.96 3.69
CA HIS A 9 -15.95 -7.97 5.13
C HIS A 9 -16.01 -6.59 5.82
N ARG A 10 -15.99 -5.50 5.06
CA ARG A 10 -16.34 -4.15 5.56
C ARG A 10 -17.85 -3.92 5.46
N LYS A 11 -18.35 -2.92 6.20
CA LYS A 11 -19.75 -2.47 6.11
C LYS A 11 -20.05 -1.67 4.84
N THR A 12 -19.01 -1.12 4.20
CA THR A 12 -19.09 -0.39 2.94
C THR A 12 -18.67 -1.28 1.78
N ASP A 13 -19.34 -1.15 0.65
CA ASP A 13 -19.09 -1.87 -0.60
C ASP A 13 -18.43 -0.98 -1.69
N TYR A 14 -18.08 0.26 -1.35
CA TYR A 14 -17.40 1.21 -2.25
C TYR A 14 -16.37 2.08 -1.52
N PHE A 15 -15.45 2.66 -2.30
CA PHE A 15 -14.49 3.68 -1.85
C PHE A 15 -15.14 5.07 -2.00
N PRO A 16 -15.61 5.72 -0.91
CA PRO A 16 -16.49 6.88 -1.01
C PRO A 16 -15.85 8.13 -1.61
N ARG A 17 -14.51 8.18 -1.65
CA ARG A 17 -13.76 9.32 -2.20
C ARG A 17 -13.10 9.02 -3.54
N LEU A 18 -13.30 7.83 -4.10
CA LEU A 18 -12.85 7.51 -5.44
C LEU A 18 -13.95 7.82 -6.46
N LEU A 19 -13.75 8.86 -7.25
CA LEU A 19 -14.69 9.34 -8.27
C LEU A 19 -14.29 8.86 -9.67
N THR A 20 -12.99 8.75 -9.95
CA THR A 20 -12.48 8.44 -11.29
C THR A 20 -11.36 7.40 -11.24
N ILE A 21 -11.36 6.45 -12.18
CA ILE A 21 -10.21 5.59 -12.45
C ILE A 21 -9.74 5.90 -13.86
N LEU A 22 -8.51 6.40 -14.00
CA LEU A 22 -7.87 6.67 -15.29
C LEU A 22 -6.94 5.52 -15.64
N ILE A 23 -7.15 4.88 -16.79
CA ILE A 23 -6.30 3.77 -17.26
C ILE A 23 -5.59 4.24 -18.53
N TYR A 24 -4.27 4.37 -18.45
CA TYR A 24 -3.42 4.66 -19.60
C TYR A 24 -2.83 3.37 -20.19
N PRO A 25 -2.56 3.31 -21.51
CA PRO A 25 -2.03 2.10 -22.14
C PRO A 25 -0.64 1.68 -21.63
N SER A 26 0.19 2.62 -21.18
CA SER A 26 1.57 2.40 -20.71
C SER A 26 1.96 3.43 -19.64
N GLN A 27 3.20 3.39 -19.13
CA GLN A 27 3.76 4.39 -18.19
C GLN A 27 3.45 5.81 -18.67
N TYR A 28 2.91 6.64 -17.78
CA TYR A 28 2.59 8.02 -18.11
C TYR A 28 3.55 8.97 -17.37
N VAL A 29 3.79 10.11 -18.00
CA VAL A 29 4.57 11.20 -17.41
C VAL A 29 3.58 12.14 -16.74
N ALA A 30 3.59 12.17 -15.41
CA ALA A 30 2.83 13.15 -14.64
C ALA A 30 3.63 14.44 -14.54
N GLU A 31 2.96 15.59 -14.68
CA GLU A 31 3.54 16.87 -14.28
C GLU A 31 3.45 16.98 -12.75
N GLU A 32 4.61 17.02 -12.11
CA GLU A 32 4.74 17.17 -10.67
C GLU A 32 5.04 18.62 -10.35
N LYS A 33 4.22 19.24 -9.49
CA LYS A 33 4.53 20.54 -8.90
C LYS A 33 4.91 20.33 -7.45
N ARG A 34 6.20 20.41 -7.15
CA ARG A 34 6.70 20.30 -5.78
C ARG A 34 7.00 21.68 -5.24
N GLN A 35 6.37 22.05 -4.12
CA GLN A 35 6.74 23.27 -3.41
C GLN A 35 8.06 23.01 -2.67
N ILE A 36 9.12 23.72 -3.08
CA ILE A 36 10.45 23.61 -2.46
C ILE A 36 10.69 24.73 -1.44
N HIS A 37 10.00 25.87 -1.56
CA HIS A 37 9.99 26.97 -0.58
C HIS A 37 8.63 27.69 -0.57
N GLU A 38 8.36 28.57 0.40
CA GLU A 38 7.08 29.30 0.57
C GLU A 38 6.52 29.89 -0.73
N HIS A 39 7.37 30.27 -1.69
CA HIS A 39 6.95 30.80 -2.99
C HIS A 39 7.69 30.19 -4.20
N VAL A 40 8.40 29.06 -4.03
CA VAL A 40 9.15 28.41 -5.12
C VAL A 40 8.58 27.03 -5.40
N TRP A 41 8.17 26.84 -6.65
CA TRP A 41 7.65 25.59 -7.17
C TRP A 41 8.62 25.02 -8.19
N GLU A 42 8.97 23.75 -8.03
CA GLU A 42 9.70 22.98 -9.02
C GLU A 42 8.68 22.22 -9.88
N GLU A 43 8.72 22.45 -11.19
CA GLU A 43 7.92 21.71 -12.17
C GLU A 43 8.80 20.61 -12.79
N GLY A 44 8.46 19.37 -12.48
CA GLY A 44 9.17 18.18 -12.93
C GLY A 44 8.29 17.26 -13.79
N LYS A 45 8.92 16.46 -14.65
CA LYS A 45 8.28 15.35 -15.35
C LYS A 45 8.70 14.05 -14.69
N THR A 46 7.78 13.39 -14.00
CA THR A 46 8.06 12.12 -13.32
C THR A 46 7.37 10.99 -14.06
N VAL A 47 8.12 9.92 -14.39
CA VAL A 47 7.55 8.69 -14.95
C VAL A 47 6.85 7.95 -13.81
N ARG A 48 5.52 7.79 -13.90
CA ARG A 48 4.72 7.20 -12.82
C ARG A 48 3.96 5.96 -13.31
N LEU A 49 3.93 4.93 -12.46
CA LEU A 49 3.20 3.68 -12.68
C LEU A 49 1.76 3.75 -12.13
N GLY A 50 1.54 4.62 -11.14
CA GLY A 50 0.25 4.98 -10.57
C GLY A 50 0.36 6.32 -9.82
N GLU A 51 -0.79 6.97 -9.62
CA GLU A 51 -0.91 8.12 -8.72
C GLU A 51 -2.34 8.19 -8.18
N THR A 52 -2.45 8.22 -6.86
CA THR A 52 -3.64 8.71 -6.17
C THR A 52 -3.58 10.22 -6.09
N GLY A 53 -4.39 10.90 -6.90
CA GLY A 53 -4.68 12.31 -6.68
C GLY A 53 -5.49 12.44 -5.41
N ARG A 54 -4.83 12.55 -4.25
CA ARG A 54 -5.45 12.57 -2.90
C ARG A 54 -6.56 13.64 -2.77
N GLN A 55 -6.50 14.69 -3.59
CA GLN A 55 -7.51 15.77 -3.66
C GLN A 55 -8.51 15.64 -4.82
N LEU A 56 -8.21 14.85 -5.86
CA LEU A 56 -9.01 14.78 -7.09
C LEU A 56 -9.95 13.57 -7.15
N GLY A 57 -9.87 12.66 -6.17
CA GLY A 57 -10.66 11.44 -6.17
C GLY A 57 -10.37 10.57 -7.41
N ALA A 58 -9.15 10.63 -7.92
CA ALA A 58 -8.74 9.90 -9.12
C ALA A 58 -7.57 8.97 -8.80
N VAL A 59 -7.64 7.74 -9.29
CA VAL A 59 -6.51 6.81 -9.32
C VAL A 59 -6.11 6.59 -10.77
N VAL A 60 -4.83 6.80 -11.06
CA VAL A 60 -4.27 6.59 -12.40
C VAL A 60 -3.53 5.26 -12.42
N PHE A 61 -3.73 4.45 -13.47
CA PHE A 61 -3.02 3.19 -13.70
C PHE A 61 -2.39 3.16 -15.09
N ALA A 62 -1.17 2.62 -15.19
CA ALA A 62 -0.66 2.10 -16.45
C ALA A 62 -1.15 0.65 -16.66
N TRP A 63 -1.79 0.35 -17.79
CA TRP A 63 -2.39 -0.95 -18.09
C TRP A 63 -1.39 -2.11 -18.03
N ASP A 64 -0.15 -1.87 -18.44
CA ASP A 64 0.92 -2.88 -18.36
C ASP A 64 1.29 -3.23 -16.91
N ALA A 65 1.26 -2.26 -15.99
CA ALA A 65 1.49 -2.49 -14.56
C ALA A 65 0.32 -3.23 -13.88
N VAL A 66 -0.91 -2.98 -14.35
CA VAL A 66 -2.10 -3.71 -13.89
C VAL A 66 -2.03 -5.18 -14.34
N LYS A 67 -1.58 -5.44 -15.57
CA LYS A 67 -1.39 -6.82 -16.04
C LYS A 67 -0.28 -7.53 -15.29
N SER A 68 0.89 -6.92 -15.11
CA SER A 68 2.01 -7.56 -14.42
C SER A 68 1.66 -7.93 -12.98
N GLY A 69 1.03 -7.03 -12.22
CA GLY A 69 0.58 -7.31 -10.85
C GLY A 69 -0.58 -8.30 -10.74
N ALA A 70 -1.26 -8.63 -11.84
CA ALA A 70 -2.30 -9.65 -11.91
C ALA A 70 -1.76 -11.03 -12.34
N THR A 71 -0.65 -11.09 -13.07
CA THR A 71 -0.09 -12.33 -13.64
C THR A 71 1.16 -12.84 -12.94
N ASP A 72 1.97 -11.97 -12.32
CA ASP A 72 3.25 -12.34 -11.74
C ASP A 72 3.36 -11.82 -10.30
N SER A 73 3.19 -12.71 -9.33
CA SER A 73 3.24 -12.41 -7.89
C SER A 73 4.64 -12.55 -7.29
N ALA A 74 5.67 -12.77 -8.12
CA ALA A 74 7.00 -13.18 -7.68
C ALA A 74 7.76 -12.09 -6.90
N ASP A 75 7.56 -10.82 -7.23
CA ASP A 75 8.15 -9.68 -6.53
C ASP A 75 7.28 -9.15 -5.37
N GLY A 76 6.02 -9.60 -5.28
CA GLY A 76 5.06 -9.20 -4.25
C GLY A 76 4.42 -7.83 -4.46
N LYS A 77 4.62 -7.20 -5.63
CA LYS A 77 4.10 -5.87 -5.93
C LYS A 77 2.75 -5.91 -6.62
N ASN A 78 1.87 -5.00 -6.25
CA ASN A 78 0.59 -4.80 -6.89
C ASN A 78 0.14 -3.34 -6.76
N VAL A 79 0.38 -2.57 -7.84
CA VAL A 79 0.05 -1.13 -7.91
C VAL A 79 -1.43 -0.87 -7.63
N VAL A 80 -2.33 -1.77 -8.02
CA VAL A 80 -3.77 -1.60 -7.71
C VAL A 80 -3.99 -1.67 -6.21
N ILE A 81 -3.46 -2.69 -5.53
CA ILE A 81 -3.57 -2.81 -4.07
C ILE A 81 -2.93 -1.60 -3.39
N HIS A 82 -1.76 -1.18 -3.86
CA HIS A 82 -1.02 -0.04 -3.34
C HIS A 82 -1.83 1.26 -3.37
N GLU A 83 -2.34 1.64 -4.53
CA GLU A 83 -3.12 2.89 -4.68
C GLU A 83 -4.43 2.86 -3.89
N PHE A 84 -5.09 1.70 -3.84
CA PHE A 84 -6.30 1.55 -3.03
C PHE A 84 -6.02 1.51 -1.52
N ALA A 85 -4.82 1.14 -1.08
CA ALA A 85 -4.40 1.30 0.30
C ALA A 85 -4.31 2.79 0.68
N HIS A 86 -3.76 3.65 -0.19
CA HIS A 86 -3.78 5.10 0.01
C HIS A 86 -5.20 5.68 0.13
N GLN A 87 -6.17 5.12 -0.62
CA GLN A 87 -7.58 5.53 -0.47
C GLN A 87 -8.15 5.19 0.92
N LEU A 88 -7.79 4.02 1.45
CA LEU A 88 -8.19 3.58 2.79
C LEU A 88 -7.52 4.41 3.89
N ASP A 89 -6.23 4.70 3.75
CA ASP A 89 -5.49 5.57 4.67
C ASP A 89 -6.16 6.93 4.77
N PHE A 90 -6.55 7.48 3.61
CA PHE A 90 -7.19 8.78 3.57
C PHE A 90 -8.60 8.82 4.18
N GLU A 91 -9.26 7.69 4.51
CA GLU A 91 -10.68 7.63 4.98
C GLU A 91 -11.00 8.61 6.11
N ASN A 92 -10.04 8.86 6.99
CA ASN A 92 -10.15 9.80 8.11
C ASN A 92 -9.62 11.22 7.80
N TYR A 93 -9.35 11.54 6.53
CA TYR A 93 -8.73 12.78 6.04
C TYR A 93 -7.26 12.99 6.44
N ALA A 94 -6.57 11.97 6.92
CA ALA A 94 -5.13 11.97 7.17
C ALA A 94 -4.38 11.12 6.13
N THR A 95 -3.08 11.28 6.02
CA THR A 95 -2.26 10.36 5.22
C THR A 95 -0.99 10.06 6.00
N ASP A 96 -1.17 9.19 6.99
CA ASP A 96 -0.20 8.88 8.03
C ASP A 96 -0.01 7.37 8.24
N GLY A 97 -0.53 6.55 7.33
CA GLY A 97 -0.47 5.08 7.42
C GLY A 97 -1.37 4.51 8.52
N ALA A 98 -2.33 5.29 9.02
CA ALA A 98 -3.29 4.88 10.03
C ALA A 98 -4.73 5.04 9.48
N PRO A 99 -5.26 4.02 8.77
CA PRO A 99 -6.62 4.05 8.28
C PRO A 99 -7.64 4.07 9.42
N SER A 100 -8.93 4.22 9.10
CA SER A 100 -9.99 4.28 10.10
C SER A 100 -10.11 2.97 10.92
N LEU A 101 -9.67 3.01 12.17
CA LEU A 101 -9.72 1.91 13.14
C LEU A 101 -10.88 2.11 14.13
N ALA A 102 -11.58 1.01 14.48
CA ALA A 102 -12.86 1.06 15.17
C ALA A 102 -12.75 1.35 16.68
N THR A 103 -11.69 0.89 17.34
CA THR A 103 -11.50 1.07 18.80
C THR A 103 -10.17 1.73 19.14
N ARG A 104 -10.10 2.31 20.34
CA ARG A 104 -8.87 2.94 20.85
C ARG A 104 -7.75 1.92 21.04
N GLU A 105 -8.10 0.71 21.49
CA GLU A 105 -7.15 -0.39 21.67
C GLU A 105 -6.51 -0.79 20.33
N GLN A 106 -7.32 -0.87 19.27
CA GLN A 106 -6.82 -1.11 17.91
C GLN A 106 -5.89 0.02 17.46
N GLN A 107 -6.25 1.28 17.68
CA GLN A 107 -5.42 2.43 17.32
C GLN A 107 -4.06 2.43 18.05
N LEU A 108 -4.05 2.03 19.33
CA LEU A 108 -2.81 1.93 20.11
C LEU A 108 -1.93 0.79 19.59
N SER A 109 -2.49 -0.40 19.42
CA SER A 109 -1.76 -1.58 18.92
C SER A 109 -1.20 -1.33 17.52
N TRP A 110 -2.03 -0.81 16.61
CA TRP A 110 -1.64 -0.43 15.24
C TRP A 110 -0.46 0.52 15.25
N ARG A 111 -0.55 1.63 15.98
CA ARG A 111 0.51 2.63 16.06
C ARG A 111 1.83 2.04 16.57
N GLU A 112 1.78 1.19 17.59
CA GLU A 112 2.99 0.57 18.15
C GLU A 112 3.66 -0.36 17.15
N VAL A 113 2.88 -1.25 16.51
CA VAL A 113 3.38 -2.22 15.54
C VAL A 113 3.89 -1.50 14.28
N MET A 114 3.09 -0.62 13.69
CA MET A 114 3.45 0.08 12.45
C MET A 114 4.70 0.94 12.65
N LYS A 115 4.83 1.63 13.79
CA LYS A 115 6.03 2.42 14.10
C LYS A 115 7.29 1.55 14.19
N ALA A 116 7.19 0.40 14.86
CA ALA A 116 8.33 -0.51 15.02
C ALA A 116 8.77 -1.12 13.68
N GLU A 117 7.82 -1.59 12.89
CA GLU A 117 8.08 -2.22 11.59
C GLU A 117 8.59 -1.20 10.56
N PHE A 118 8.04 0.02 10.54
CA PHE A 118 8.53 1.12 9.71
C PHE A 118 9.98 1.47 10.05
N ALA A 119 10.31 1.61 11.33
CA ALA A 119 11.69 1.86 11.76
C ALA A 119 12.64 0.72 11.34
N SER A 120 12.21 -0.54 11.45
CA SER A 120 12.99 -1.69 10.99
C SER A 120 13.22 -1.64 9.48
N LEU A 121 12.20 -1.29 8.69
CA LEU A 121 12.32 -1.20 7.24
C LEU A 121 13.25 -0.06 6.81
N ARG A 122 13.21 1.07 7.51
CA ARG A 122 14.15 2.18 7.30
C ARG A 122 15.60 1.74 7.50
N ILE A 123 15.88 1.04 8.60
CA ILE A 123 17.23 0.50 8.87
C ILE A 123 17.64 -0.46 7.75
N ALA A 124 16.76 -1.36 7.32
CA ALA A 124 17.05 -2.28 6.22
C ALA A 124 17.38 -1.54 4.92
N GLY A 125 16.62 -0.49 4.58
CA GLY A 125 16.87 0.36 3.42
C GLY A 125 18.20 1.14 3.49
N GLU A 126 18.53 1.68 4.66
CA GLU A 126 19.78 2.42 4.89
C GLU A 126 21.01 1.51 4.87
N THR A 127 20.87 0.26 5.30
CA THR A 127 21.96 -0.72 5.40
C THR A 127 22.07 -1.65 4.19
N GLY A 128 21.07 -1.65 3.30
CA GLY A 128 20.98 -2.56 2.16
C GLY A 128 20.69 -4.02 2.54
N ILE A 129 20.21 -4.28 3.77
CA ILE A 129 19.84 -5.62 4.21
C ILE A 129 18.62 -6.09 3.41
N PRO A 130 18.67 -7.28 2.77
CA PRO A 130 17.50 -7.83 2.09
C PRO A 130 16.31 -8.01 3.04
N THR A 131 15.16 -7.51 2.64
CA THR A 131 13.91 -7.50 3.41
C THR A 131 12.75 -8.07 2.59
N LEU A 132 11.68 -8.48 3.27
CA LEU A 132 10.45 -8.92 2.61
C LEU A 132 9.70 -7.75 1.97
N LEU A 133 9.56 -6.66 2.71
CA LEU A 133 8.86 -5.46 2.28
C LEU A 133 9.77 -4.64 1.39
N ASP A 134 9.24 -4.07 0.30
CA ASP A 134 10.01 -3.17 -0.54
C ASP A 134 10.46 -1.96 0.26
N THR A 135 11.75 -1.61 0.17
CA THR A 135 12.35 -0.47 0.88
C THR A 135 11.75 0.87 0.47
N TYR A 136 11.01 0.94 -0.64
CA TYR A 136 10.19 2.11 -0.97
C TYR A 136 9.21 2.46 0.16
N GLY A 137 8.68 1.48 0.88
CA GLY A 137 7.83 1.70 2.06
C GLY A 137 8.56 2.38 3.23
N ALA A 138 9.88 2.58 3.17
CA ALA A 138 10.64 3.35 4.16
C ALA A 138 10.55 4.88 3.95
N THR A 139 9.91 5.32 2.87
CA THR A 139 9.81 6.73 2.48
C THR A 139 9.02 7.53 3.51
N ASP A 140 7.80 7.09 3.81
CA ASP A 140 6.94 7.66 4.84
C ASP A 140 5.92 6.61 5.34
N PRO A 141 5.18 6.88 6.42
CA PRO A 141 4.21 5.93 6.97
C PRO A 141 3.06 5.53 6.03
N ALA A 142 2.65 6.38 5.10
CA ALA A 142 1.59 6.05 4.14
C ALA A 142 2.09 5.05 3.10
N GLU A 143 3.29 5.27 2.57
CA GLU A 143 3.96 4.30 1.69
C GLU A 143 4.24 2.99 2.40
N PHE A 144 4.61 3.04 3.68
CA PHE A 144 4.77 1.85 4.50
C PHE A 144 3.48 1.02 4.56
N PHE A 145 2.35 1.67 4.84
CA PHE A 145 1.05 1.00 4.90
C PHE A 145 0.66 0.39 3.55
N ALA A 146 0.90 1.09 2.44
CA ALA A 146 0.61 0.59 1.10
C ALA A 146 1.45 -0.66 0.76
N VAL A 147 2.77 -0.61 0.98
CA VAL A 147 3.68 -1.76 0.76
C VAL A 147 3.36 -2.94 1.68
N ALA A 148 3.01 -2.67 2.95
CA ALA A 148 2.59 -3.71 3.88
C ALA A 148 1.28 -4.38 3.42
N THR A 149 0.35 -3.61 2.88
CA THR A 149 -0.92 -4.10 2.31
C THR A 149 -0.69 -4.95 1.06
N GLU A 150 0.22 -4.55 0.17
CA GLU A 150 0.65 -5.38 -0.95
C GLU A 150 1.18 -6.73 -0.47
N ALA A 151 2.14 -6.73 0.46
CA ALA A 151 2.71 -7.95 1.01
C ALA A 151 1.65 -8.84 1.70
N PHE A 152 0.65 -8.24 2.35
CA PHE A 152 -0.42 -8.97 3.03
C PHE A 152 -1.28 -9.79 2.07
N PHE A 153 -1.57 -9.27 0.87
CA PHE A 153 -2.36 -10.01 -0.11
C PHE A 153 -1.52 -10.83 -1.09
N MET A 154 -0.34 -10.35 -1.45
CA MET A 154 0.51 -10.98 -2.48
C MET A 154 1.48 -12.01 -1.89
N ARG A 155 1.95 -11.81 -0.66
CA ARG A 155 2.93 -12.69 0.02
C ARG A 155 2.56 -12.99 1.50
N PRO A 156 1.31 -13.40 1.78
CA PRO A 156 0.81 -13.56 3.14
C PRO A 156 1.55 -14.58 3.99
N CYS A 157 2.02 -15.68 3.40
CA CYS A 157 2.76 -16.72 4.14
C CYS A 157 4.12 -16.18 4.59
N ALA A 158 4.84 -15.49 3.70
CA ALA A 158 6.11 -14.86 4.05
C ALA A 158 5.91 -13.72 5.07
N LEU A 159 4.88 -12.91 4.91
CA LEU A 159 4.58 -11.81 5.84
C LEU A 159 4.24 -12.34 7.23
N ARG A 160 3.38 -13.37 7.33
CA ARG A 160 3.06 -14.00 8.61
C ARG A 160 4.27 -14.62 9.30
N ALA A 161 5.19 -15.20 8.53
CA ALA A 161 6.40 -15.82 9.06
C ALA A 161 7.44 -14.80 9.55
N ARG A 162 7.64 -13.70 8.83
CA ARG A 162 8.71 -12.72 9.10
C ARG A 162 8.25 -11.53 9.95
N HIS A 163 7.00 -11.10 9.79
CA HIS A 163 6.39 -9.95 10.47
C HIS A 163 5.04 -10.35 11.09
N PRO A 164 5.00 -11.30 12.05
CA PRO A 164 3.76 -11.86 12.57
C PRO A 164 2.85 -10.83 13.25
N LYS A 165 3.42 -9.80 13.90
CA LYS A 165 2.65 -8.72 14.52
C LYS A 165 2.01 -7.82 13.47
N LEU A 166 2.77 -7.41 12.45
CA LEU A 166 2.25 -6.65 11.32
C LEU A 166 1.12 -7.40 10.60
N TYR A 167 1.32 -8.70 10.35
CA TYR A 167 0.30 -9.55 9.75
C TYR A 167 -0.99 -9.58 10.58
N ALA A 168 -0.88 -9.67 11.90
CA ALA A 168 -2.04 -9.67 12.79
C ALA A 168 -2.82 -8.36 12.75
N GLU A 169 -2.13 -7.21 12.75
CA GLU A 169 -2.78 -5.90 12.61
C GLU A 169 -3.52 -5.78 11.27
N LEU A 170 -2.90 -6.16 10.16
CA LEU A 170 -3.52 -6.12 8.84
C LEU A 170 -4.70 -7.10 8.73
N ARG A 171 -4.58 -8.31 9.30
CA ARG A 171 -5.69 -9.27 9.42
C ARG A 171 -6.86 -8.70 10.19
N ASN A 172 -6.59 -8.03 11.32
CA ASN A 172 -7.63 -7.40 12.12
C ASN A 172 -8.26 -6.21 11.41
N TYR A 173 -7.49 -5.46 10.63
CA TYR A 173 -8.01 -4.33 9.86
C TYR A 173 -8.86 -4.79 8.67
N PHE A 174 -8.35 -5.70 7.83
CA PHE A 174 -9.03 -6.19 6.64
C PHE A 174 -10.09 -7.27 6.93
N GLN A 175 -10.11 -7.81 8.16
CA GLN A 175 -10.98 -8.94 8.55
C GLN A 175 -10.83 -10.14 7.60
N GLN A 176 -9.61 -10.37 7.10
CA GLN A 176 -9.27 -11.39 6.13
C GLN A 176 -8.03 -12.16 6.58
N ASP A 177 -7.94 -13.43 6.19
CA ASP A 177 -6.75 -14.27 6.38
C ASP A 177 -6.28 -14.79 5.03
N PRO A 178 -5.46 -14.02 4.29
CA PRO A 178 -5.01 -14.45 2.96
C PRO A 178 -4.15 -15.70 2.97
N VAL A 179 -3.59 -16.12 4.12
CA VAL A 179 -2.89 -17.41 4.17
C VAL A 179 -3.87 -18.58 3.96
N ALA A 180 -5.14 -18.42 4.33
CA ALA A 180 -6.15 -19.48 4.18
C ALA A 180 -6.50 -19.80 2.71
N TYR A 181 -6.21 -18.90 1.77
CA TYR A 181 -6.54 -19.06 0.34
C TYR A 181 -5.39 -18.73 -0.62
N SER A 182 -4.20 -18.40 -0.11
CA SER A 182 -3.04 -18.06 -0.93
C SER A 182 -2.44 -19.28 -1.63
N ALA A 183 -2.09 -19.10 -2.90
CA ALA A 183 -1.29 -20.07 -3.66
C ALA A 183 0.23 -19.89 -3.48
N GLU A 184 0.67 -19.00 -2.57
CA GLU A 184 2.08 -18.75 -2.26
C GLU A 184 2.75 -20.05 -1.79
N ARG A 185 3.51 -20.68 -2.70
CA ARG A 185 4.36 -21.81 -2.37
C ARG A 185 5.50 -21.28 -1.51
N ILE A 186 5.54 -21.67 -0.23
CA ILE A 186 6.70 -21.44 0.63
C ILE A 186 7.88 -22.18 -0.02
N ARG A 187 8.72 -21.45 -0.75
CA ARG A 187 10.04 -21.96 -1.15
C ARG A 187 10.90 -21.92 0.11
N GLN A 188 10.93 -23.03 0.83
CA GLN A 188 11.97 -23.29 1.81
C GLN A 188 13.27 -23.53 1.02
N SER A 189 14.23 -22.63 1.16
CA SER A 189 15.63 -22.83 0.77
C SER A 189 16.50 -22.48 1.96
#